data_AF-A0A3S3UDJ6-F1
#
_entry.id   AF-A0A3S3UDJ6-F1
#
_cell.length_a   1.000
_cell.length_b   1.000
_cell.length_c   1.000
_cell.angle_alpha   90.00
_cell.angle_beta   90.00
_cell.angle_gamma   90.00
#
_symmetry.space_group_name_H-M   'P 1'
#
loop_
_entity.id
_entity.type
_entity.pdbx_description
1 polymer ?
#
loop_
_entity_poly.entity_id
_entity_poly.type
_entity_poly.pdbx_seq_one_letter_code
_entity_poly.pdbx_strand_id
1 'polypeptide(L)'
;MRHMLRTTALSAVLLGSASQAFANTDGFHTVNGYRDAQGQVGFELTQIGGYGELIVDVQGFGGMAFGKCVLAFKRAADGSIEDATPVQQQSAASCPSEIAFTSKPGENGMLSVTFTEGGPLKGNTYDLFTVLRPFTEADAVTAPKGFDILGMTIGEERPAIEAKLTAEGFARLEGHSDTLSYRDGSTRALEIWGKGTAAVGNKPEDYLYITWTSKLEGDQEPEKVAFLGREWSVPASANLAIAVLDKSLAEKHGQGAMKGHIYYDRAGTADPKAYGDVCDEKIHLQGVSVPYSSIGMRSDGETLKIACGASVIIYTGEDFQAPGRASLMKVELRKGDVAYADFWKTWSPAEAKRLQEAYELQKGMTGAAPKL
;
A
#
# COMPACT_ATOMS: atom_id res chain seq x y z
N MET A 1 -22.96 -55.32 -3.30
CA MET A 1 -21.73 -55.01 -2.54
C MET A 1 -21.51 -53.51 -2.69
N ARG A 2 -22.04 -52.64 -1.82
CA ARG A 2 -21.52 -52.29 -0.48
C ARG A 2 -20.00 -52.05 -0.48
N HIS A 3 -19.60 -50.78 -0.54
CA HIS A 3 -18.82 -50.06 0.49
C HIS A 3 -18.61 -48.61 0.01
N MET A 4 -19.33 -47.63 0.57
CA MET A 4 -19.09 -46.93 1.85
C MET A 4 -18.00 -45.84 1.77
N LEU A 5 -18.50 -44.61 1.85
CA LEU A 5 -17.93 -43.38 2.39
C LEU A 5 -16.53 -43.50 3.01
N ARG A 6 -15.61 -42.65 2.53
CA ARG A 6 -14.76 -41.84 3.41
C ARG A 6 -14.71 -40.41 2.88
N THR A 7 -15.72 -39.65 3.27
CA THR A 7 -15.67 -38.19 3.36
C THR A 7 -14.65 -37.86 4.46
N THR A 8 -13.43 -37.52 4.09
CA THR A 8 -12.55 -36.76 4.99
C THR A 8 -13.01 -35.32 4.92
N ALA A 9 -13.82 -34.95 5.91
CA ALA A 9 -14.10 -33.56 6.23
C ALA A 9 -12.76 -32.85 6.46
N LEU A 10 -12.38 -31.94 5.56
CA LEU A 10 -11.43 -30.89 5.91
C LEU A 10 -12.06 -30.13 7.06
N SER A 11 -11.53 -30.32 8.26
CA SER A 11 -11.82 -29.42 9.36
C SER A 11 -11.22 -28.07 8.98
N ALA A 12 -12.07 -27.15 8.53
CA ALA A 12 -11.75 -25.75 8.51
C ALA A 12 -11.41 -25.37 9.95
N VAL A 13 -10.12 -25.19 10.23
CA VAL A 13 -9.68 -24.57 11.47
C VAL A 13 -10.19 -23.14 11.38
N LEU A 14 -11.30 -22.88 12.06
CA LEU A 14 -11.75 -21.54 12.41
C LEU A 14 -10.64 -20.92 13.26
N LEU A 15 -9.67 -20.31 12.60
CA LEU A 15 -8.79 -19.32 13.21
C LEU A 15 -9.72 -18.16 13.57
N GLY A 16 -10.22 -18.18 14.80
CA GLY A 16 -10.79 -17.01 15.42
C GLY A 16 -9.70 -15.95 15.43
N SER A 17 -9.73 -15.05 14.46
CA SER A 17 -8.89 -13.87 14.38
C SER A 17 -9.31 -12.92 15.49
N ALA A 18 -8.84 -13.17 16.71
CA ALA A 18 -8.58 -12.07 17.61
C ALA A 18 -7.62 -11.15 16.86
N SER A 19 -8.07 -9.96 16.48
CA SER A 19 -7.22 -8.94 15.88
C SER A 19 -6.09 -8.67 16.87
N GLN A 20 -4.94 -9.29 16.68
CA GLN A 20 -3.74 -8.90 17.40
C GLN A 20 -3.51 -7.44 17.03
N ALA A 21 -3.65 -6.55 18.00
CA ALA A 21 -3.25 -5.17 17.83
C ALA A 21 -1.75 -5.20 17.49
N PHE A 22 -1.40 -4.76 16.28
CA PHE A 22 -0.01 -4.66 15.86
C PHE A 22 0.74 -3.74 16.82
N ALA A 23 1.97 -4.12 17.18
CA ALA A 23 2.81 -3.27 18.00
C ALA A 23 3.24 -2.03 17.20
N ASN A 24 3.52 -0.91 17.87
CA ASN A 24 4.03 0.31 17.20
C ASN A 24 5.42 0.13 16.56
N THR A 25 6.06 -1.01 16.81
CA THR A 25 7.32 -1.43 16.21
C THR A 25 7.12 -2.38 15.03
N ASP A 26 5.88 -2.77 14.72
CA ASP A 26 5.62 -3.68 13.60
C ASP A 26 5.84 -2.99 12.27
N GLY A 27 6.48 -3.70 11.35
CA GLY A 27 6.90 -3.11 10.10
C GLY A 27 8.08 -3.78 9.43
N PHE A 28 8.46 -3.19 8.31
CA PHE A 28 9.73 -3.42 7.64
C PHE A 28 10.57 -2.15 7.77
N HIS A 29 11.77 -2.30 8.31
CA HIS A 29 12.68 -1.22 8.62
C HIS A 29 14.04 -1.52 8.02
N THR A 30 14.70 -0.52 7.45
CA THR A 30 16.01 -0.72 6.85
C THR A 30 16.89 0.50 6.96
N VAL A 31 18.19 0.25 6.95
CA VAL A 31 19.21 1.28 6.79
C VAL A 31 20.42 0.65 6.13
N ASN A 32 21.07 1.38 5.24
CA ASN A 32 22.30 0.95 4.64
C ASN A 32 23.39 1.99 4.90
N GLY A 33 24.52 1.56 5.48
CA GLY A 33 25.73 2.36 5.46
C GLY A 33 26.06 3.11 6.76
N TYR A 34 25.77 2.55 7.93
CA TYR A 34 26.50 2.95 9.13
C TYR A 34 27.98 2.60 8.96
N ARG A 35 28.89 3.54 9.25
CA ARG A 35 30.33 3.39 8.97
C ARG A 35 31.15 3.52 10.24
N ASP A 36 32.25 2.79 10.28
CA ASP A 36 33.36 3.01 11.20
C ASP A 36 34.66 3.20 10.40
N ALA A 37 35.82 3.14 11.08
CA ALA A 37 37.12 3.29 10.42
C ALA A 37 37.51 2.07 9.56
N GLN A 38 36.81 0.95 9.70
CA GLN A 38 37.15 -0.34 9.11
C GLN A 38 36.21 -0.72 7.97
N GLY A 39 34.96 -0.25 7.99
CA GLY A 39 33.95 -0.69 7.05
C GLY A 39 32.56 -0.09 7.26
N GLN A 40 31.56 -0.82 6.80
CA GLN A 40 30.16 -0.43 6.88
C GLN A 40 29.23 -1.58 7.27
N VAL A 41 28.11 -1.25 7.91
CA VAL A 41 27.04 -2.17 8.27
C VAL A 41 25.68 -1.61 7.83
N GLY A 42 24.80 -2.51 7.38
CA GLY A 42 23.41 -2.25 7.07
C GLY A 42 22.50 -3.24 7.78
N PHE A 43 21.24 -2.87 7.95
CA PHE A 43 20.23 -3.68 8.61
C PHE A 43 18.95 -3.73 7.77
N GLU A 44 18.35 -4.91 7.68
CA GLU A 44 16.97 -5.11 7.25
C GLU A 44 16.25 -5.85 8.38
N LEU A 45 15.23 -5.22 8.96
CA LEU A 45 14.46 -5.74 10.08
C LEU A 45 12.99 -5.78 9.70
N THR A 46 12.43 -6.98 9.60
CA THR A 46 10.99 -7.17 9.48
C THR A 46 10.48 -7.78 10.76
N GLN A 47 9.45 -7.20 11.36
CA GLN A 47 8.86 -7.71 12.59
C GLN A 47 7.36 -7.46 12.61
N ILE A 48 6.56 -8.52 12.75
CA ILE A 48 5.10 -8.45 12.69
C ILE A 48 4.52 -9.55 13.58
N GLY A 49 3.50 -9.23 14.39
CA GLY A 49 2.73 -10.25 15.11
C GLY A 49 3.56 -11.05 16.14
N GLY A 50 4.59 -10.44 16.72
CA GLY A 50 5.45 -11.07 17.74
C GLY A 50 6.58 -11.93 17.19
N TYR A 51 6.76 -12.00 15.88
CA TYR A 51 7.90 -12.65 15.24
C TYR A 51 8.67 -11.65 14.37
N GLY A 52 9.92 -11.94 14.10
CA GLY A 52 10.72 -11.10 13.21
C GLY A 52 11.97 -11.78 12.67
N GLU A 53 12.58 -11.08 11.72
CA GLU A 53 13.80 -11.46 11.03
C GLU A 53 14.69 -10.22 10.95
N LEU A 54 15.94 -10.36 11.39
CA LEU A 54 16.97 -9.35 11.25
C LEU A 54 18.05 -9.89 10.29
N ILE A 55 18.31 -9.13 9.23
CA ILE A 55 19.45 -9.32 8.34
C ILE A 55 20.47 -8.21 8.66
N VAL A 56 21.69 -8.62 8.96
CA VAL A 56 22.85 -7.74 9.16
C VAL A 56 23.77 -7.90 7.96
N ASP A 57 23.85 -6.86 7.14
CA ASP A 57 24.74 -6.79 5.99
C ASP A 57 26.05 -6.12 6.41
N VAL A 58 27.13 -6.88 6.43
CA VAL A 58 28.42 -6.46 6.96
C VAL A 58 29.44 -6.32 5.85
N GLN A 59 30.21 -5.24 5.89
CA GLN A 59 31.33 -4.99 4.99
C GLN A 59 32.52 -4.44 5.76
N GLY A 60 33.21 -5.30 6.54
CA GLY A 60 34.41 -4.92 7.29
C GLY A 60 34.16 -4.20 8.62
N PHE A 61 32.90 -3.91 8.96
CA PHE A 61 32.53 -3.15 10.15
C PHE A 61 32.97 -3.85 11.44
N GLY A 62 33.67 -3.14 12.32
CA GLY A 62 34.17 -3.66 13.58
C GLY A 62 35.14 -4.83 13.43
N GLY A 63 35.76 -4.98 12.25
CA GLY A 63 36.59 -6.15 11.91
C GLY A 63 35.80 -7.43 11.57
N MET A 64 34.47 -7.36 11.47
CA MET A 64 33.66 -8.49 10.98
C MET A 64 33.91 -8.72 9.49
N ALA A 65 33.97 -9.99 9.07
CA ALA A 65 34.16 -10.33 7.67
C ALA A 65 32.95 -9.94 6.81
N PHE A 66 33.20 -9.69 5.53
CA PHE A 66 32.18 -9.28 4.57
C PHE A 66 31.13 -10.37 4.35
N GLY A 67 29.85 -10.02 4.48
CA GLY A 67 28.75 -10.92 4.14
C GLY A 67 27.43 -10.58 4.86
N LYS A 68 26.58 -11.58 5.04
CA LYS A 68 25.22 -11.44 5.57
C LYS A 68 24.95 -12.40 6.72
N CYS A 69 24.46 -11.86 7.83
CA CYS A 69 24.03 -12.61 9.00
C CYS A 69 22.52 -12.50 9.16
N VAL A 70 21.83 -13.62 9.38
CA VAL A 70 20.37 -13.67 9.48
C VAL A 70 19.98 -14.27 10.82
N LEU A 71 19.03 -13.62 11.48
CA LEU A 71 18.46 -14.04 12.76
C LEU A 71 16.94 -14.04 12.66
N ALA A 72 16.30 -15.17 12.92
CA ALA A 72 14.87 -15.21 13.20
C ALA A 72 14.62 -15.16 14.70
N PHE A 73 13.60 -14.44 15.13
CA PHE A 73 13.34 -14.24 16.55
C PHE A 73 11.86 -14.15 16.88
N LYS A 74 11.54 -14.48 18.13
CA LYS A 74 10.28 -14.18 18.79
C LYS A 74 10.48 -12.97 19.70
N ARG A 75 9.48 -12.09 19.71
CA ARG A 75 9.53 -10.81 20.41
C ARG A 75 8.38 -10.68 21.39
N ALA A 76 8.66 -10.04 22.51
CA ALA A 76 7.66 -9.62 23.47
C ALA A 76 6.86 -8.42 22.93
N ALA A 77 5.76 -8.10 23.62
CA ALA A 77 4.94 -6.94 23.32
C ALA A 77 5.67 -5.59 23.54
N ASP A 78 6.70 -5.57 24.39
CA ASP A 78 7.50 -4.38 24.71
C ASP A 78 8.63 -4.11 23.69
N GLY A 79 8.76 -4.95 22.65
CA GLY A 79 9.77 -4.81 21.61
C GLY A 79 11.09 -5.52 21.90
N SER A 80 11.23 -6.17 23.07
CA SER A 80 12.41 -7.00 23.40
C SER A 80 12.33 -8.39 22.76
N ILE A 81 13.49 -8.96 22.43
CA ILE A 81 13.57 -10.35 21.94
C ILE A 81 13.37 -11.30 23.13
N GLU A 82 12.37 -12.17 23.04
CA GLU A 82 12.12 -13.23 24.03
C GLU A 82 12.97 -14.47 23.76
N ASP A 83 13.10 -14.81 22.48
CA ASP A 83 13.81 -16.01 22.02
C ASP A 83 14.34 -15.77 20.61
N ALA A 84 15.52 -16.29 20.32
CA ALA A 84 16.18 -16.11 19.02
C ALA A 84 16.79 -17.43 18.56
N THR A 85 16.72 -17.69 17.26
CA THR A 85 17.38 -18.84 16.64
C THR A 85 18.88 -18.59 16.51
N PRO A 86 19.70 -19.63 16.26
CA PRO A 86 21.12 -19.43 15.98
C PRO A 86 21.33 -18.50 14.77
N VAL A 87 22.29 -17.58 14.89
CA VAL A 87 22.62 -16.64 13.80
C VAL A 87 23.20 -17.42 12.62
N GLN A 88 22.55 -17.28 11.46
CA GLN A 88 22.95 -17.95 10.25
C GLN A 88 23.81 -17.06 9.36
N GLN A 89 24.87 -17.65 8.81
CA GLN A 89 25.74 -17.04 7.83
C GLN A 89 25.25 -17.41 6.42
N GLN A 90 24.86 -16.42 5.61
CA GLN A 90 24.43 -16.66 4.23
C GLN A 90 25.55 -16.49 3.18
N SER A 91 26.66 -15.87 3.54
CA SER A 91 27.80 -15.61 2.64
C SER A 91 29.12 -15.65 3.43
N ALA A 92 30.24 -15.11 2.95
CA ALA A 92 31.55 -15.22 3.63
C ALA A 92 31.68 -14.48 5.00
N ALA A 93 30.57 -14.03 5.60
CA ALA A 93 30.55 -13.27 6.86
C ALA A 93 31.00 -14.10 8.06
N SER A 94 31.73 -13.47 8.99
CA SER A 94 31.93 -14.02 10.33
C SER A 94 30.86 -13.45 11.25
N CYS A 95 29.74 -14.18 11.36
CA CYS A 95 28.61 -13.72 12.15
C CYS A 95 28.89 -13.84 13.66
N PRO A 96 28.44 -12.89 14.48
CA PRO A 96 28.41 -13.07 15.93
C PRO A 96 27.66 -14.35 16.28
N SER A 97 28.15 -15.10 17.27
CA SER A 97 27.49 -16.32 17.74
C SER A 97 26.12 -16.06 18.38
N GLU A 98 25.90 -14.83 18.85
CA GLU A 98 24.67 -14.36 19.47
C GLU A 98 24.43 -12.91 19.06
N ILE A 99 23.16 -12.57 18.78
CA ILE A 99 22.68 -11.21 18.56
C ILE A 99 21.43 -11.05 19.42
N ALA A 100 21.42 -10.01 20.24
CA ALA A 100 20.27 -9.62 21.05
C ALA A 100 20.10 -8.11 20.99
N PHE A 101 18.86 -7.65 20.89
CA PHE A 101 18.53 -6.23 20.82
C PHE A 101 17.14 -5.93 21.38
N THR A 102 16.90 -4.64 21.59
CA THR A 102 15.58 -4.09 21.86
C THR A 102 15.26 -3.08 20.77
N SER A 103 13.96 -2.91 20.45
CA SER A 103 13.52 -1.90 19.49
C SER A 103 12.40 -1.05 20.06
N LYS A 104 12.37 0.23 19.69
CA LYS A 104 11.32 1.17 20.07
C LYS A 104 11.11 2.20 18.96
N PRO A 105 9.93 2.87 18.91
CA PRO A 105 9.73 4.01 18.03
C PRO A 105 10.79 5.08 18.27
N GLY A 106 11.44 5.54 17.20
CA GLY A 106 12.41 6.63 17.19
C GLY A 106 11.77 7.95 16.74
N GLU A 107 12.61 8.95 16.49
CA GLU A 107 12.17 10.24 15.94
C GLU A 107 11.95 10.15 14.43
N ASN A 108 11.18 11.11 13.87
CA ASN A 108 10.95 11.24 12.42
C ASN A 108 10.52 9.94 11.72
N GLY A 109 9.67 9.14 12.37
CA GLY A 109 9.15 7.90 11.80
C GLY A 109 10.17 6.77 11.67
N MET A 110 11.34 6.87 12.33
CA MET A 110 12.34 5.80 12.37
C MET A 110 12.05 4.78 13.48
N LEU A 111 12.71 3.63 13.39
CA LEU A 111 12.79 2.64 14.46
C LEU A 111 14.19 2.65 15.06
N SER A 112 14.31 2.89 16.36
CA SER A 112 15.58 2.80 17.06
C SER A 112 15.81 1.38 17.56
N VAL A 113 16.95 0.78 17.18
CA VAL A 113 17.36 -0.58 17.56
C VAL A 113 18.64 -0.50 18.40
N THR A 114 18.59 -0.99 19.63
CA THR A 114 19.73 -1.00 20.55
C THR A 114 20.20 -2.42 20.78
N PHE A 115 21.43 -2.73 20.36
CA PHE A 115 22.03 -4.07 20.47
C PHE A 115 22.66 -4.27 21.86
N THR A 116 22.21 -5.31 22.56
CA THR A 116 22.76 -5.74 23.85
C THR A 116 23.79 -6.84 23.68
N GLU A 117 23.73 -7.62 22.60
CA GLU A 117 24.73 -8.60 22.15
C GLU A 117 24.89 -8.52 20.62
N GLY A 118 25.98 -9.07 20.07
CA GLY A 118 26.27 -8.98 18.64
C GLY A 118 27.71 -8.59 18.30
N GLY A 119 28.68 -8.90 19.18
CA GLY A 119 30.09 -8.55 18.97
C GLY A 119 30.28 -7.04 18.81
N PRO A 120 30.80 -6.54 17.67
CA PRO A 120 30.99 -5.11 17.44
C PRO A 120 29.71 -4.26 17.44
N LEU A 121 28.53 -4.88 17.31
CA LEU A 121 27.25 -4.16 17.39
C LEU A 121 26.88 -3.77 18.83
N LYS A 122 27.37 -4.52 19.82
CA LYS A 122 26.99 -4.41 21.24
C LYS A 122 27.20 -3.00 21.79
N GLY A 123 26.19 -2.50 22.50
CA GLY A 123 26.20 -1.18 23.15
C GLY A 123 25.87 -0.02 22.22
N ASN A 124 25.61 -0.27 20.95
CA ASN A 124 25.25 0.77 19.97
C ASN A 124 23.75 0.78 19.71
N THR A 125 23.26 1.97 19.35
CA THR A 125 21.90 2.18 18.85
C THR A 125 21.96 2.62 17.40
N TYR A 126 21.12 2.04 16.56
CA TYR A 126 20.99 2.36 15.15
C TYR A 126 19.54 2.73 14.87
N ASP A 127 19.34 3.85 14.19
CA ASP A 127 18.04 4.24 13.68
C ASP A 127 17.86 3.68 12.27
N LEU A 128 16.74 3.01 12.06
CA LEU A 128 16.34 2.37 10.82
C LEU A 128 15.16 3.14 10.23
N PHE A 129 15.19 3.37 8.92
CA PHE A 129 14.05 3.96 8.22
C PHE A 129 12.89 2.98 8.21
N THR A 130 11.72 3.42 8.66
CA THR A 130 10.49 2.63 8.53
C THR A 130 9.98 2.73 7.11
N VAL A 131 10.03 1.62 6.38
CA VAL A 131 9.57 1.52 4.98
C VAL A 131 8.13 1.01 4.92
N LEU A 132 7.77 0.11 5.83
CA LEU A 132 6.39 -0.33 6.04
C LEU A 132 6.07 -0.35 7.53
N ARG A 133 4.83 0.00 7.89
CA ARG A 133 4.26 -0.22 9.23
C ARG A 133 2.73 -0.16 9.14
N PRO A 134 1.98 -0.55 10.19
CA PRO A 134 0.54 -0.32 10.23
C PRO A 134 0.20 1.15 9.95
N PHE A 135 -0.90 1.34 9.20
CA PHE A 135 -1.50 2.66 9.02
C PHE A 135 -1.97 3.21 10.37
N THR A 136 -1.71 4.49 10.62
CA THR A 136 -2.20 5.20 11.80
C THR A 136 -2.99 6.44 11.36
N GLU A 137 -3.94 6.89 12.18
CA GLU A 137 -4.71 8.11 11.88
C GLU A 137 -3.82 9.36 11.77
N ALA A 138 -2.65 9.38 12.42
CA ALA A 138 -1.67 10.45 12.26
C ALA A 138 -1.09 10.53 10.84
N ASP A 139 -1.17 9.45 10.07
CA ASP A 139 -0.75 9.42 8.67
C ASP A 139 -1.84 9.88 7.71
N ALA A 140 -3.06 10.09 8.18
CA ALA A 140 -4.19 10.46 7.35
C ALA A 140 -3.95 11.81 6.66
N VAL A 141 -4.20 11.82 5.36
CA VAL A 141 -4.17 13.04 4.54
C VAL A 141 -5.53 13.71 4.61
N THR A 142 -5.56 15.02 4.76
CA THR A 142 -6.81 15.79 4.71
C THR A 142 -7.28 15.91 3.27
N ALA A 143 -8.53 15.54 3.01
CA ALA A 143 -9.11 15.72 1.68
C ALA A 143 -9.33 17.22 1.41
N PRO A 144 -8.84 17.75 0.28
CA PRO A 144 -9.05 19.15 -0.07
C PRO A 144 -10.53 19.45 -0.32
N LYS A 145 -10.92 20.72 -0.23
CA LYS A 145 -12.27 21.16 -0.58
C LYS A 145 -12.55 20.83 -2.06
N GLY A 146 -13.72 20.25 -2.34
CA GLY A 146 -14.11 19.88 -3.70
C GLY A 146 -13.40 18.64 -4.25
N PHE A 147 -12.72 17.87 -3.39
CA PHE A 147 -12.11 16.58 -3.75
C PHE A 147 -13.17 15.48 -3.90
N ASP A 148 -13.97 15.60 -4.96
CA ASP A 148 -15.05 14.66 -5.23
C ASP A 148 -15.37 14.57 -6.73
N ILE A 149 -15.92 13.43 -7.14
CA ILE A 149 -16.56 13.27 -8.44
C ILE A 149 -18.03 13.00 -8.16
N LEU A 150 -18.92 13.91 -8.58
CA LEU A 150 -20.37 13.80 -8.31
C LEU A 150 -20.69 13.56 -6.81
N GLY A 151 -19.97 14.21 -5.90
CA GLY A 151 -20.13 14.05 -4.47
C GLY A 151 -19.54 12.76 -3.89
N MET A 152 -18.81 11.98 -4.67
CA MET A 152 -18.11 10.76 -4.24
C MET A 152 -16.62 11.01 -4.04
N THR A 153 -16.05 10.52 -2.93
CA THR A 153 -14.61 10.60 -2.64
C THR A 153 -13.98 9.24 -2.33
N ILE A 154 -12.64 9.19 -2.36
CA ILE A 154 -11.83 8.07 -1.85
C ILE A 154 -12.13 7.86 -0.36
N GLY A 155 -12.24 6.58 0.04
CA GLY A 155 -12.51 6.16 1.42
C GLY A 155 -13.99 6.00 1.76
N GLU A 156 -14.90 6.46 0.90
CA GLU A 156 -16.31 6.18 1.08
C GLU A 156 -16.64 4.70 0.91
N GLU A 157 -17.60 4.23 1.69
CA GLU A 157 -18.06 2.85 1.68
C GLU A 157 -18.90 2.54 0.43
N ARG A 158 -18.73 1.33 -0.08
CA ARG A 158 -19.36 0.85 -1.31
C ARG A 158 -20.88 1.05 -1.36
N PRO A 159 -21.68 0.72 -0.33
CA PRO A 159 -23.12 0.94 -0.38
C PRO A 159 -23.52 2.41 -0.56
N ALA A 160 -22.75 3.35 0.01
CA ALA A 160 -23.03 4.78 -0.11
C ALA A 160 -22.77 5.28 -1.54
N ILE A 161 -21.69 4.80 -2.16
CA ILE A 161 -21.33 5.11 -3.55
C ILE A 161 -22.34 4.51 -4.53
N GLU A 162 -22.72 3.24 -4.36
CA GLU A 162 -23.71 2.58 -5.22
C GLU A 162 -25.06 3.30 -5.18
N ALA A 163 -25.46 3.80 -4.01
CA ALA A 163 -26.67 4.63 -3.85
C ALA A 163 -26.57 5.97 -4.60
N LYS A 164 -25.43 6.68 -4.49
CA LYS A 164 -25.18 7.93 -5.22
C LYS A 164 -25.20 7.72 -6.74
N LEU A 165 -24.52 6.68 -7.23
CA LEU A 165 -24.47 6.34 -8.65
C LEU A 165 -25.85 6.03 -9.21
N THR A 166 -26.63 5.23 -8.49
CA THR A 166 -28.01 4.89 -8.89
C THR A 166 -28.91 6.11 -8.91
N ALA A 167 -28.80 7.00 -7.92
CA ALA A 167 -29.56 8.25 -7.86
C ALA A 167 -29.23 9.19 -9.05
N GLU A 168 -27.97 9.19 -9.49
CA GLU A 168 -27.51 9.93 -10.67
C GLU A 168 -27.83 9.23 -12.01
N GLY A 169 -28.44 8.03 -11.96
CA GLY A 169 -28.85 7.26 -13.13
C GLY A 169 -27.73 6.49 -13.82
N PHE A 170 -26.63 6.22 -13.11
CA PHE A 170 -25.59 5.30 -13.58
C PHE A 170 -26.00 3.85 -13.30
N ALA A 171 -25.59 2.95 -14.18
CA ALA A 171 -25.74 1.51 -14.00
C ALA A 171 -24.38 0.81 -14.12
N ARG A 172 -24.16 -0.23 -13.32
CA ARG A 172 -22.96 -1.06 -13.40
C ARG A 172 -22.89 -1.78 -14.74
N LEU A 173 -21.71 -1.74 -15.36
CA LEU A 173 -21.41 -2.38 -16.64
C LEU A 173 -20.66 -3.69 -16.39
N GLU A 174 -21.39 -4.79 -16.24
CA GLU A 174 -20.80 -6.11 -15.91
C GLU A 174 -19.79 -6.59 -16.96
N GLY A 175 -20.00 -6.30 -18.25
CA GLY A 175 -19.06 -6.67 -19.32
C GLY A 175 -17.75 -5.87 -19.33
N HIS A 176 -17.66 -4.83 -18.49
CA HIS A 176 -16.49 -3.97 -18.36
C HIS A 176 -15.89 -3.99 -16.95
N SER A 177 -16.62 -4.51 -15.97
CA SER A 177 -16.18 -4.67 -14.60
C SER A 177 -15.39 -5.98 -14.45
N ASP A 178 -14.44 -6.02 -13.54
CA ASP A 178 -13.58 -7.17 -13.28
C ASP A 178 -13.43 -7.39 -11.76
N THR A 179 -12.96 -8.57 -11.39
CA THR A 179 -12.56 -8.90 -10.01
C THR A 179 -11.19 -9.54 -10.04
N LEU A 180 -10.23 -8.89 -9.40
CA LEU A 180 -8.89 -9.44 -9.22
C LEU A 180 -8.91 -10.42 -8.06
N SER A 181 -8.27 -11.58 -8.24
CA SER A 181 -8.03 -12.55 -7.17
C SER A 181 -6.54 -12.63 -6.89
N TYR A 182 -6.18 -12.57 -5.60
CA TYR A 182 -4.80 -12.59 -5.16
C TYR A 182 -4.43 -13.93 -4.51
N ARG A 183 -3.13 -14.17 -4.37
CA ARG A 183 -2.59 -15.43 -3.81
C ARG A 183 -2.94 -15.64 -2.34
N ASP A 184 -3.20 -14.56 -1.61
CA ASP A 184 -3.62 -14.56 -0.21
C ASP A 184 -5.13 -14.88 -0.05
N GLY A 185 -5.85 -15.12 -1.17
CA GLY A 185 -7.28 -15.36 -1.17
C GLY A 185 -8.13 -14.08 -1.12
N SER A 186 -7.50 -12.90 -1.03
CA SER A 186 -8.23 -11.64 -1.14
C SER A 186 -8.72 -11.43 -2.56
N THR A 187 -9.83 -10.68 -2.68
CA THR A 187 -10.36 -10.24 -3.96
C THR A 187 -10.49 -8.73 -4.00
N ARG A 188 -10.42 -8.14 -5.19
CA ARG A 188 -10.62 -6.70 -5.38
C ARG A 188 -11.49 -6.44 -6.59
N ALA A 189 -12.61 -5.76 -6.38
CA ALA A 189 -13.50 -5.36 -7.46
C ALA A 189 -12.97 -4.12 -8.19
N LEU A 190 -12.95 -4.18 -9.52
CA LEU A 190 -12.69 -3.07 -10.44
C LEU A 190 -13.97 -2.81 -11.22
N GLU A 191 -14.72 -1.78 -10.86
CA GLU A 191 -16.06 -1.59 -11.38
C GLU A 191 -16.16 -0.41 -12.32
N ILE A 192 -16.98 -0.57 -13.35
CA ILE A 192 -17.30 0.48 -14.30
C ILE A 192 -18.80 0.72 -14.24
N TRP A 193 -19.17 1.99 -14.04
CA TRP A 193 -20.55 2.45 -13.94
C TRP A 193 -20.80 3.45 -15.05
N GLY A 194 -21.75 3.17 -15.95
CA GLY A 194 -22.00 3.95 -17.15
C GLY A 194 -23.40 4.56 -17.20
N LYS A 195 -23.50 5.67 -17.94
CA LYS A 195 -24.74 6.38 -18.26
C LYS A 195 -24.69 6.86 -19.70
N GLY A 196 -25.83 6.73 -20.38
CA GLY A 196 -25.95 7.09 -21.80
C GLY A 196 -25.13 6.17 -22.72
N THR A 197 -25.18 6.46 -24.01
CA THR A 197 -24.47 5.72 -25.05
C THR A 197 -23.70 6.72 -25.90
N ALA A 198 -22.38 6.56 -26.01
CA ALA A 198 -21.58 7.45 -26.84
C ALA A 198 -21.93 7.27 -28.32
N ALA A 199 -21.78 8.33 -29.11
CA ALA A 199 -22.04 8.29 -30.56
C ALA A 199 -21.03 7.38 -31.31
N VAL A 200 -19.87 7.10 -30.72
CA VAL A 200 -18.78 6.32 -31.32
C VAL A 200 -18.20 5.34 -30.31
N GLY A 201 -18.16 4.06 -30.69
CA GLY A 201 -17.67 2.95 -29.85
C GLY A 201 -18.75 2.42 -28.91
N ASN A 202 -18.67 1.14 -28.56
CA ASN A 202 -19.53 0.51 -27.53
C ASN A 202 -19.14 0.98 -26.12
N LYS A 203 -19.02 2.30 -25.91
CA LYS A 203 -18.73 2.90 -24.62
C LYS A 203 -19.92 3.75 -24.18
N PRO A 204 -20.24 3.79 -22.88
CA PRO A 204 -21.16 4.79 -22.34
C PRO A 204 -20.65 6.20 -22.64
N GLU A 205 -21.58 7.15 -22.72
CA GLU A 205 -21.24 8.57 -22.90
C GLU A 205 -20.51 9.11 -21.66
N ASP A 206 -20.99 8.75 -20.48
CA ASP A 206 -20.45 9.15 -19.19
C ASP A 206 -20.22 7.90 -18.35
N TYR A 207 -19.03 7.72 -17.80
CA TYR A 207 -18.76 6.59 -16.93
C TYR A 207 -17.76 6.89 -15.83
N LEU A 208 -17.94 6.17 -14.73
CA LEU A 208 -17.00 6.12 -13.63
C LEU A 208 -16.31 4.77 -13.61
N TYR A 209 -15.06 4.78 -13.16
CA TYR A 209 -14.31 3.57 -12.87
C TYR A 209 -13.78 3.66 -11.45
N ILE A 210 -14.06 2.60 -10.69
CA ILE A 210 -13.89 2.56 -9.24
C ILE A 210 -13.08 1.32 -8.91
N THR A 211 -11.96 1.52 -8.22
CA THR A 211 -11.25 0.43 -7.56
C THR A 211 -11.67 0.42 -6.10
N TRP A 212 -12.16 -0.73 -5.65
CA TRP A 212 -12.51 -0.97 -4.26
C TRP A 212 -11.28 -1.45 -3.46
N THR A 213 -11.31 -1.31 -2.13
CA THR A 213 -10.36 -2.00 -1.24
C THR A 213 -10.51 -3.51 -1.35
N SER A 214 -9.46 -4.25 -1.04
CA SER A 214 -9.50 -5.70 -1.03
C SER A 214 -10.45 -6.25 0.03
N LYS A 215 -11.14 -7.33 -0.32
CA LYS A 215 -12.00 -8.10 0.55
C LYS A 215 -11.35 -9.44 0.88
N LEU A 216 -11.07 -9.65 2.16
CA LEU A 216 -10.57 -10.92 2.69
C LEU A 216 -11.74 -11.88 2.96
N GLU A 217 -11.49 -13.18 2.86
CA GLU A 217 -12.50 -14.17 3.23
C GLU A 217 -12.88 -14.01 4.71
N GLY A 218 -14.18 -14.01 5.00
CA GLY A 218 -14.71 -13.82 6.35
C GLY A 218 -14.81 -12.36 6.81
N ASP A 219 -14.20 -11.41 6.10
CA ASP A 219 -14.27 -10.00 6.42
C ASP A 219 -15.67 -9.42 6.15
N GLN A 220 -16.21 -8.74 7.17
CA GLN A 220 -17.54 -8.12 7.15
C GLN A 220 -17.46 -6.61 6.94
N GLU A 221 -16.27 -6.02 7.01
CA GLU A 221 -16.11 -4.59 6.76
C GLU A 221 -16.51 -4.26 5.32
N PRO A 222 -17.29 -3.19 5.10
CA PRO A 222 -17.64 -2.77 3.75
C PRO A 222 -16.37 -2.34 3.01
N GLU A 223 -16.31 -2.72 1.73
CA GLU A 223 -15.27 -2.22 0.83
C GLU A 223 -15.36 -0.69 0.75
N LYS A 224 -14.21 -0.04 0.65
CA LYS A 224 -14.10 1.42 0.48
C LYS A 224 -13.51 1.76 -0.87
N VAL A 225 -13.76 2.97 -1.37
CA VAL A 225 -13.15 3.46 -2.60
C VAL A 225 -11.64 3.64 -2.39
N ALA A 226 -10.82 2.89 -3.13
CA ALA A 226 -9.35 3.02 -3.14
C ALA A 226 -8.86 3.87 -4.33
N PHE A 227 -9.61 3.89 -5.44
CA PHE A 227 -9.36 4.74 -6.61
C PHE A 227 -10.68 5.13 -7.25
N LEU A 228 -10.80 6.37 -7.73
CA LEU A 228 -12.00 6.86 -8.39
C LEU A 228 -11.65 7.74 -9.59
N GLY A 229 -12.22 7.42 -10.74
CA GLY A 229 -12.15 8.27 -11.91
C GLY A 229 -13.48 8.36 -12.65
N ARG A 230 -13.61 9.39 -13.49
CA ARG A 230 -14.73 9.60 -14.39
C ARG A 230 -14.24 10.07 -15.74
N GLU A 231 -14.83 9.52 -16.78
CA GLU A 231 -14.66 9.96 -18.16
C GLU A 231 -16.03 10.28 -18.76
N TRP A 232 -16.14 11.46 -19.36
CA TRP A 232 -17.34 11.92 -20.04
C TRP A 232 -17.01 12.36 -21.45
N SER A 233 -17.52 11.61 -22.42
CA SER A 233 -17.54 11.97 -23.84
C SER A 233 -18.65 13.01 -24.04
N VAL A 234 -18.29 14.29 -24.00
CA VAL A 234 -19.27 15.39 -24.03
C VAL A 234 -20.03 15.35 -25.35
N PRO A 235 -21.36 15.11 -25.36
CA PRO A 235 -22.10 14.99 -26.59
C PRO A 235 -22.24 16.37 -27.24
N ALA A 236 -22.27 16.42 -28.57
CA ALA A 236 -22.44 17.68 -29.30
C ALA A 236 -23.73 18.44 -28.90
N SER A 237 -24.76 17.71 -28.46
CA SER A 237 -26.02 18.27 -27.94
C SER A 237 -25.86 19.06 -26.64
N ALA A 238 -24.82 18.80 -25.84
CA ALA A 238 -24.52 19.59 -24.64
C ALA A 238 -24.08 21.03 -24.98
N ASN A 239 -23.56 21.24 -26.21
CA ASN A 239 -23.09 22.54 -26.71
C ASN A 239 -22.23 23.31 -25.70
N LEU A 240 -21.38 22.57 -24.96
CA LEU A 240 -20.57 23.11 -23.87
C LEU A 240 -19.28 23.71 -24.42
N ALA A 241 -19.00 24.97 -24.09
CA ALA A 241 -17.73 25.59 -24.43
C ALA A 241 -16.59 25.02 -23.55
N ILE A 242 -15.45 24.72 -24.15
CA ILE A 242 -14.28 24.16 -23.45
C ILE A 242 -13.81 25.08 -22.31
N ALA A 243 -13.78 26.40 -22.54
CA ALA A 243 -13.41 27.38 -21.52
C ALA A 243 -14.35 27.40 -20.30
N VAL A 244 -15.63 27.03 -20.48
CA VAL A 244 -16.60 26.94 -19.39
C VAL A 244 -16.38 25.67 -18.58
N LEU A 245 -16.15 24.53 -19.25
CA LEU A 245 -15.78 23.28 -18.61
C LEU A 245 -14.51 23.44 -17.76
N ASP A 246 -13.49 24.01 -18.39
CA ASP A 246 -12.18 24.26 -17.79
C ASP A 246 -12.30 25.15 -16.54
N LYS A 247 -13.05 26.25 -16.64
CA LYS A 247 -13.32 27.15 -15.51
C LYS A 247 -14.06 26.44 -14.37
N SER A 248 -15.08 25.64 -14.67
CA SER A 248 -15.86 24.89 -13.66
C SER A 248 -14.98 23.89 -12.90
N LEU A 249 -14.11 23.18 -13.62
CA LEU A 249 -13.16 22.24 -13.04
C LEU A 249 -12.15 22.97 -12.14
N ALA A 250 -11.64 24.12 -12.57
CA ALA A 250 -10.72 24.93 -11.77
C ALA A 250 -11.39 25.55 -10.52
N GLU A 251 -12.66 25.95 -10.62
CA GLU A 251 -13.42 26.45 -9.46
C GLU A 251 -13.69 25.35 -8.43
N LYS A 252 -13.88 24.11 -8.88
CA LYS A 252 -14.13 22.96 -7.99
C LYS A 252 -12.85 22.40 -7.37
N HIS A 253 -11.84 22.13 -8.20
CA HIS A 253 -10.63 21.40 -7.82
C HIS A 253 -9.40 22.30 -7.68
N GLY A 254 -9.56 23.63 -7.75
CA GLY A 254 -8.44 24.57 -7.69
C GLY A 254 -7.76 24.79 -9.05
N GLN A 255 -6.94 25.84 -9.11
CA GLN A 255 -6.19 26.19 -10.30
C GLN A 255 -4.93 25.36 -10.40
N GLY A 256 -4.78 24.63 -11.50
CA GLY A 256 -3.53 23.98 -11.90
C GLY A 256 -3.26 24.24 -13.37
N ALA A 257 -2.24 23.60 -13.92
CA ALA A 257 -2.09 23.53 -15.37
C ALA A 257 -3.34 22.79 -15.93
N MET A 258 -4.27 23.56 -16.48
CA MET A 258 -5.39 23.06 -17.28
C MET A 258 -4.83 22.08 -18.32
N LYS A 259 -5.15 20.78 -18.18
CA LYS A 259 -4.45 19.60 -18.77
C LYS A 259 -3.26 19.12 -17.93
N GLY A 260 -3.52 18.63 -16.72
CA GLY A 260 -2.45 18.21 -15.82
C GLY A 260 -2.93 17.73 -14.46
N HIS A 261 -1.98 17.75 -13.52
CA HIS A 261 -2.19 17.33 -12.15
C HIS A 261 -2.35 18.56 -11.26
N ILE A 262 -3.30 18.48 -10.34
CA ILE A 262 -3.43 19.41 -9.22
C ILE A 262 -2.96 18.65 -7.99
N TYR A 263 -1.92 19.17 -7.35
CA TYR A 263 -1.35 18.57 -6.15
C TYR A 263 -1.81 19.34 -4.92
N TYR A 264 -1.97 18.61 -3.83
CA TYR A 264 -2.29 19.17 -2.53
C TYR A 264 -1.30 18.63 -1.51
N ASP A 265 -0.90 19.47 -0.57
CA ASP A 265 -0.13 19.03 0.58
C ASP A 265 -0.97 18.07 1.47
N ARG A 266 -0.33 17.52 2.51
CA ARG A 266 -1.00 16.61 3.45
C ARG A 266 -2.17 17.23 4.22
N ALA A 267 -2.21 18.56 4.31
CA ALA A 267 -3.27 19.34 4.95
C ALA A 267 -4.42 19.69 3.99
N GLY A 268 -4.31 19.33 2.69
CA GLY A 268 -5.32 19.62 1.68
C GLY A 268 -5.21 21.01 1.07
N THR A 269 -4.06 21.69 1.22
CA THR A 269 -3.80 22.98 0.56
C THR A 269 -3.21 22.73 -0.82
N ALA A 270 -3.73 23.41 -1.84
CA ALA A 270 -3.22 23.28 -3.20
C ALA A 270 -1.78 23.79 -3.31
N ASP A 271 -0.91 22.99 -3.95
CA ASP A 271 0.47 23.38 -4.28
C ASP A 271 0.67 23.35 -5.80
N PRO A 272 1.05 24.48 -6.42
CA PRO A 272 1.18 24.59 -7.88
C PRO A 272 2.53 24.12 -8.44
N LYS A 273 3.51 23.71 -7.62
CA LYS A 273 4.91 23.57 -8.06
C LYS A 273 5.27 22.16 -8.56
N ALA A 274 5.16 21.13 -7.72
CA ALA A 274 5.54 19.77 -8.08
C ALA A 274 5.01 18.70 -7.12
N TYR A 275 4.92 17.45 -7.60
CA TYR A 275 4.53 16.30 -6.76
C TYR A 275 5.49 16.05 -5.59
N GLY A 276 6.79 16.33 -5.76
CA GLY A 276 7.78 16.15 -4.68
C GLY A 276 7.57 17.12 -3.52
N ASP A 277 7.10 18.33 -3.80
CA ASP A 277 6.94 19.40 -2.81
C ASP A 277 5.76 19.16 -1.86
N VAL A 278 4.80 18.31 -2.26
CA VAL A 278 3.64 17.93 -1.45
C VAL A 278 3.85 16.68 -0.61
N CYS A 279 5.06 16.13 -0.61
CA CYS A 279 5.45 14.97 0.17
C CYS A 279 6.21 15.37 1.44
N ASP A 280 5.86 14.75 2.57
CA ASP A 280 6.63 14.90 3.80
C ASP A 280 7.87 14.00 3.74
N GLU A 281 9.04 14.61 3.59
CA GLU A 281 10.34 13.92 3.52
C GLU A 281 10.68 13.12 4.79
N LYS A 282 10.03 13.41 5.92
CA LYS A 282 10.17 12.63 7.16
C LYS A 282 9.40 11.32 7.14
N ILE A 283 8.50 11.13 6.18
CA ILE A 283 7.73 9.90 6.03
C ILE A 283 8.42 9.02 4.97
N HIS A 284 9.14 8.01 5.44
CA HIS A 284 9.90 7.07 4.59
C HIS A 284 9.09 5.87 4.09
N LEU A 285 7.76 5.89 4.29
CA LEU A 285 6.88 4.80 3.91
C LEU A 285 6.83 4.65 2.38
N GLN A 286 6.94 3.40 1.91
CA GLN A 286 6.89 3.14 0.48
C GLN A 286 5.51 3.46 -0.13
N GLY A 287 5.52 3.75 -1.42
CA GLY A 287 4.29 3.84 -2.21
C GLY A 287 3.69 2.46 -2.45
N VAL A 288 2.36 2.41 -2.53
CA VAL A 288 1.60 1.19 -2.80
C VAL A 288 0.90 1.31 -4.14
N SER A 289 0.93 0.25 -4.94
CA SER A 289 0.28 0.25 -6.26
C SER A 289 -1.18 -0.13 -6.16
N VAL A 290 -2.06 0.70 -6.71
CA VAL A 290 -3.49 0.43 -6.82
C VAL A 290 -3.85 0.16 -8.28
N PRO A 291 -4.16 -1.09 -8.68
CA PRO A 291 -4.69 -1.39 -10.00
C PRO A 291 -5.97 -0.61 -10.26
N TYR A 292 -6.18 -0.24 -11.52
CA TYR A 292 -7.42 0.33 -11.98
C TYR A 292 -7.68 -0.07 -13.43
N SER A 293 -8.94 -0.05 -13.83
CA SER A 293 -9.40 -0.38 -15.17
C SER A 293 -10.33 0.71 -15.66
N SER A 294 -10.07 1.27 -16.85
CA SER A 294 -11.01 2.10 -17.58
C SER A 294 -11.39 1.41 -18.89
N ILE A 295 -12.37 1.93 -19.62
CA ILE A 295 -12.85 1.22 -20.82
C ILE A 295 -11.79 1.28 -21.92
N GLY A 296 -11.16 0.13 -22.19
CA GLY A 296 -10.10 -0.01 -23.19
C GLY A 296 -8.69 0.19 -22.65
N MET A 297 -8.52 0.33 -21.33
CA MET A 297 -7.21 0.42 -20.68
C MET A 297 -7.24 -0.31 -19.34
N ARG A 298 -6.28 -1.22 -19.13
CA ARG A 298 -6.01 -1.83 -17.83
C ARG A 298 -4.63 -1.39 -17.38
N SER A 299 -4.54 -0.85 -16.18
CA SER A 299 -3.27 -0.49 -15.55
C SER A 299 -2.93 -1.51 -14.46
N ASP A 300 -1.69 -1.98 -14.46
CA ASP A 300 -1.15 -2.83 -13.39
C ASP A 300 -1.02 -2.07 -12.05
N GLY A 301 -1.15 -0.74 -12.09
CA GLY A 301 -1.46 0.07 -10.94
C GLY A 301 -0.85 1.46 -10.96
N GLU A 302 -1.50 2.37 -10.24
CA GLU A 302 -0.97 3.67 -9.90
C GLU A 302 -0.26 3.60 -8.54
N THR A 303 1.00 4.05 -8.47
CA THR A 303 1.71 4.09 -7.19
C THR A 303 1.25 5.30 -6.37
N LEU A 304 0.55 5.03 -5.28
CA LEU A 304 0.09 6.04 -4.33
C LEU A 304 1.01 6.07 -3.10
N LYS A 305 1.49 7.25 -2.74
CA LYS A 305 2.39 7.45 -1.60
C LYS A 305 1.64 8.09 -0.45
N ILE A 306 1.64 7.42 0.71
CA ILE A 306 1.05 7.98 1.93
C ILE A 306 1.81 9.22 2.41
N ALA A 307 3.12 9.35 2.12
CA ALA A 307 3.93 10.51 2.46
C ALA A 307 3.43 11.81 1.80
N CYS A 308 2.75 11.69 0.65
CA CYS A 308 2.29 12.82 -0.14
C CYS A 308 0.81 13.12 0.11
N GLY A 309 0.40 14.37 -0.12
CA GLY A 309 -1.01 14.72 -0.06
C GLY A 309 -1.83 14.18 -1.24
N ALA A 310 -3.10 14.60 -1.31
CA ALA A 310 -4.00 14.18 -2.36
C ALA A 310 -3.63 14.80 -3.72
N SER A 311 -4.14 14.24 -4.81
CA SER A 311 -4.05 14.87 -6.13
C SER A 311 -5.26 14.60 -7.00
N VAL A 312 -5.55 15.53 -7.90
CA VAL A 312 -6.60 15.40 -8.92
C VAL A 312 -5.94 15.49 -10.29
N ILE A 313 -6.22 14.53 -11.16
CA ILE A 313 -5.82 14.62 -12.58
C ILE A 313 -7.00 15.07 -13.39
N ILE A 314 -6.79 16.08 -14.23
CA ILE A 314 -7.82 16.62 -15.11
C ILE A 314 -7.31 16.65 -16.54
N TYR A 315 -8.05 16.02 -17.43
CA TYR A 315 -7.86 16.12 -18.87
C TYR A 315 -9.15 16.56 -19.55
N THR A 316 -9.08 17.60 -20.36
CA THR A 316 -10.20 18.08 -21.18
C THR A 316 -9.81 18.10 -22.65
N GLY A 317 -10.76 17.76 -23.51
CA GLY A 317 -10.60 17.69 -24.96
C GLY A 317 -11.52 18.67 -25.67
N GLU A 318 -11.04 19.22 -26.78
CA GLU A 318 -11.81 20.06 -27.69
C GLU A 318 -12.31 19.22 -28.87
N ASP A 319 -13.45 19.58 -29.43
CA ASP A 319 -13.99 18.94 -30.62
C ASP A 319 -13.24 19.39 -31.87
N PHE A 320 -12.67 18.43 -32.60
CA PHE A 320 -11.92 18.69 -33.82
C PHE A 320 -12.78 19.36 -34.92
N GLN A 321 -14.08 19.10 -34.96
CA GLN A 321 -14.98 19.63 -35.98
C GLN A 321 -15.63 20.96 -35.58
N ALA A 322 -15.46 21.39 -34.32
CA ALA A 322 -16.05 22.61 -33.80
C ALA A 322 -15.11 23.26 -32.75
N PRO A 323 -14.16 24.09 -33.20
CA PRO A 323 -13.25 24.78 -32.29
C PRO A 323 -13.99 25.55 -31.19
N GLY A 324 -13.50 25.45 -29.96
CA GLY A 324 -14.07 26.01 -28.74
C GLY A 324 -15.12 25.11 -28.06
N ARG A 325 -15.59 24.03 -28.69
CA ARG A 325 -16.54 23.08 -28.09
C ARG A 325 -15.80 21.98 -27.32
N ALA A 326 -16.26 21.66 -26.11
CA ALA A 326 -15.75 20.53 -25.35
C ALA A 326 -16.19 19.20 -25.99
N SER A 327 -15.28 18.23 -26.05
CA SER A 327 -15.53 16.87 -26.55
C SER A 327 -15.26 15.79 -25.50
N LEU A 328 -14.41 16.07 -24.51
CA LEU A 328 -14.04 15.10 -23.49
C LEU A 328 -13.74 15.79 -22.16
N MET A 329 -14.09 15.10 -21.08
CA MET A 329 -13.62 15.36 -19.73
C MET A 329 -13.15 14.05 -19.11
N LYS A 330 -12.01 14.10 -18.42
CA LYS A 330 -11.53 13.03 -17.55
C LYS A 330 -11.06 13.62 -16.24
N VAL A 331 -11.51 13.05 -15.13
CA VAL A 331 -11.11 13.43 -13.77
C VAL A 331 -10.74 12.19 -12.99
N GLU A 332 -9.59 12.19 -12.32
CA GLU A 332 -9.17 11.12 -11.41
C GLU A 332 -8.83 11.69 -10.04
N LEU A 333 -9.33 11.05 -8.98
CA LEU A 333 -8.96 11.35 -7.60
C LEU A 333 -7.89 10.37 -7.14
N ARG A 334 -6.87 10.87 -6.43
CA ARG A 334 -5.77 10.05 -5.90
C ARG A 334 -5.44 10.46 -4.47
N LYS A 335 -5.42 9.49 -3.55
CA LYS A 335 -5.10 9.66 -2.13
C LYS A 335 -4.58 8.34 -1.59
N GLY A 336 -3.42 8.36 -0.91
CA GLY A 336 -2.69 7.14 -0.57
C GLY A 336 -3.12 6.42 0.71
N ASP A 337 -3.93 7.05 1.57
CA ASP A 337 -4.29 6.54 2.90
C ASP A 337 -5.06 5.21 2.85
N VAL A 338 -6.17 5.18 2.13
CA VAL A 338 -7.03 3.98 1.99
C VAL A 338 -6.28 2.85 1.31
N ALA A 339 -5.53 3.19 0.25
CA ALA A 339 -4.71 2.24 -0.49
C ALA A 339 -3.62 1.61 0.39
N TYR A 340 -2.95 2.42 1.22
CA TYR A 340 -1.90 1.95 2.12
C TYR A 340 -2.46 1.08 3.23
N ALA A 341 -3.58 1.50 3.85
CA ALA A 341 -4.26 0.69 4.86
C ALA A 341 -4.70 -0.67 4.30
N ASP A 342 -5.23 -0.70 3.08
CA ASP A 342 -5.65 -1.92 2.40
C ASP A 342 -4.46 -2.83 2.01
N PHE A 343 -3.36 -2.24 1.54
CA PHE A 343 -2.11 -2.97 1.33
C PHE A 343 -1.62 -3.62 2.64
N TRP A 344 -1.55 -2.85 3.74
CA TRP A 344 -1.10 -3.39 5.02
C TRP A 344 -1.99 -4.54 5.49
N LYS A 345 -3.31 -4.38 5.38
CA LYS A 345 -4.30 -5.39 5.77
C LYS A 345 -4.14 -6.72 5.02
N THR A 346 -3.72 -6.68 3.75
CA THR A 346 -3.56 -7.88 2.91
C THR A 346 -2.16 -8.49 3.00
N TRP A 347 -1.12 -7.65 3.02
CA TRP A 347 0.26 -8.10 3.08
C TRP A 347 0.69 -8.61 4.47
N SER A 348 0.36 -7.86 5.53
CA SER A 348 0.92 -8.12 6.87
C SER A 348 0.57 -9.49 7.46
N PRO A 349 -0.62 -10.08 7.27
CA PRO A 349 -0.91 -11.42 7.82
C PRO A 349 -0.08 -12.53 7.15
N ALA A 350 0.12 -12.43 5.83
CA ALA A 350 0.94 -13.38 5.09
C ALA A 350 2.41 -13.29 5.52
N GLU A 351 2.91 -12.07 5.71
CA GLU A 351 4.28 -11.85 6.18
C GLU A 351 4.48 -12.30 7.63
N ALA A 352 3.52 -12.02 8.52
CA ALA A 352 3.55 -12.51 9.90
C ALA A 352 3.64 -14.05 9.94
N LYS A 353 2.85 -14.73 9.10
CA LYS A 353 2.91 -16.19 8.96
C LYS A 353 4.27 -16.66 8.44
N ARG A 354 4.83 -16.00 7.43
CA ARG A 354 6.18 -16.31 6.90
C ARG A 354 7.24 -16.20 7.99
N LEU A 355 7.22 -15.12 8.78
CA LEU A 355 8.16 -14.88 9.87
C LEU A 355 8.06 -15.96 10.95
N GLN A 356 6.83 -16.33 11.33
CA GLN A 356 6.59 -17.42 12.27
C GLN A 356 7.12 -18.75 11.73
N GLU A 357 6.81 -19.11 10.49
CA GLU A 357 7.28 -20.34 9.85
C GLU A 357 8.81 -20.38 9.75
N ALA A 358 9.45 -19.26 9.41
CA ALA A 358 10.91 -19.14 9.36
C ALA A 358 11.55 -19.37 10.74
N TYR A 359 11.00 -18.74 11.78
CA TYR A 359 11.46 -18.94 13.16
C TYR A 359 11.28 -20.40 13.61
N GLU A 360 10.10 -21.00 13.42
CA GLU A 360 9.84 -22.39 13.84
C GLU A 360 10.73 -23.39 13.07
N LEU A 361 10.93 -23.18 11.77
CA LEU A 361 11.82 -24.00 10.95
C LEU A 361 13.25 -23.95 11.49
N GLN A 362 13.78 -22.75 11.71
CA GLN A 362 15.15 -22.56 12.19
C GLN A 362 15.35 -23.08 13.62
N LYS A 363 14.36 -22.88 14.50
CA LYS A 363 14.37 -23.45 15.85
C LYS A 363 14.40 -24.98 15.82
N GLY A 364 13.71 -25.59 14.85
CA GLY A 364 13.69 -27.03 14.62
C GLY A 364 14.92 -27.61 13.90
N MET A 365 15.84 -26.77 13.38
CA MET A 365 17.07 -27.21 12.73
C MET A 365 18.07 -27.75 13.77
N THR A 366 17.84 -28.99 14.22
CA THR A 366 18.80 -29.74 15.03
C THR A 366 19.36 -30.88 14.20
N GLY A 367 20.61 -30.77 13.76
CA GLY A 367 21.27 -31.83 13.01
C GLY A 367 22.78 -31.79 13.22
N ALA A 368 23.38 -32.93 13.53
CA ALA A 368 24.82 -33.07 13.41
C ALA A 368 25.19 -32.97 11.92
N ALA A 369 26.24 -32.23 11.60
CA ALA A 369 26.80 -32.24 10.25
C ALA A 369 27.05 -33.70 9.82
N PRO A 370 26.73 -34.09 8.58
CA PRO A 370 27.12 -35.40 8.09
C PRO A 370 28.65 -35.52 8.22
N LYS A 371 29.12 -36.70 8.61
CA LYS A 371 30.56 -36.99 8.52
C LYS A 371 30.93 -36.88 7.04
N LEU A 372 31.79 -35.91 6.72
CA LEU A 372 32.32 -35.70 5.38
C LEU A 372 33.37 -36.76 5.02
#